data_AF-A9NMJ1-F1
#
_entry.id   AF-A9NMJ1-F1
#
_cell.length_a   1.000
_cell.length_b   1.000
_cell.length_c   1.000
_cell.angle_alpha   90.00
_cell.angle_beta   90.00
_cell.angle_gamma   90.00
#
_symmetry.space_group_name_H-M   'P 1'
#
loop_
_entity.id
_entity.type
_entity.pdbx_description
1 polymer ?
#
loop_
_entity_poly.entity_id
_entity_poly.type
_entity_poly.pdbx_seq_one_letter_code
_entity_poly.pdbx_strand_id
1 'polypeptide(L)'
;MASAIMSSAAAMAAVAAPPKTSNGNGSSNGNVVAAFTGLKSTAQFPSSMKISNAGAEWERKTTSNGGRVRCMQVWPPYNNPKFETLSYLPRLTQEQLLKEVEYLLRNKWVPCLEFDEDGIIKRKYGSTPGYYDGRYWVMWKLPMFGCTEASQVLNEVNECAKAYPKAFIRVIGFDNVRQVQCISFIVHKPEYN
;
A
#
# COMPACT_ATOMS: atom_id res chain seq x y z
N MET A 1 -20.45 57.01 -24.42
CA MET A 1 -21.47 56.11 -23.84
C MET A 1 -20.69 55.02 -23.11
N ALA A 2 -20.41 55.12 -21.81
CA ALA A 2 -21.30 55.18 -20.64
C ALA A 2 -22.08 53.87 -20.40
N SER A 3 -21.96 53.38 -19.16
CA SER A 3 -22.63 52.26 -18.45
C SER A 3 -22.06 50.85 -18.70
N ALA A 4 -21.45 50.11 -17.76
CA ALA A 4 -21.49 50.00 -16.28
C ALA A 4 -22.79 49.41 -15.69
N ILE A 5 -22.68 48.23 -15.04
CA ILE A 5 -23.30 47.76 -13.77
C ILE A 5 -22.87 46.29 -13.52
N MET A 6 -22.04 45.97 -12.50
CA MET A 6 -22.38 45.65 -11.08
C MET A 6 -23.13 44.31 -10.92
N SER A 7 -22.95 43.45 -9.91
CA SER A 7 -22.06 43.29 -8.75
C SER A 7 -22.58 42.05 -8.01
N SER A 8 -21.72 41.23 -7.40
CA SER A 8 -22.02 40.68 -6.07
C SER A 8 -20.74 40.25 -5.35
N ALA A 9 -20.40 41.02 -4.33
CA ALA A 9 -19.46 40.67 -3.28
C ALA A 9 -20.25 40.18 -2.06
N ALA A 10 -19.68 39.22 -1.33
CA ALA A 10 -20.00 39.00 0.08
C ALA A 10 -18.69 38.75 0.83
N ALA A 11 -18.43 39.63 1.79
CA ALA A 11 -17.27 39.70 2.66
C ALA A 11 -17.33 38.65 3.79
N MET A 12 -16.18 38.33 4.40
CA MET A 12 -16.05 38.31 5.86
C MET A 12 -14.58 38.53 6.32
N ALA A 13 -14.43 39.64 7.05
CA ALA A 13 -13.51 40.01 8.14
C ALA A 13 -12.12 39.37 8.32
N ALA A 14 -11.12 40.25 8.41
CA ALA A 14 -9.80 40.02 8.97
C ALA A 14 -9.79 40.13 10.51
N VAL A 15 -8.89 39.43 11.19
CA VAL A 15 -8.38 39.85 12.52
C VAL A 15 -6.92 39.41 12.69
N ALA A 16 -6.10 40.36 13.13
CA ALA A 16 -4.67 40.24 13.36
C ALA A 16 -4.35 39.53 14.69
N ALA A 17 -3.21 38.84 14.75
CA ALA A 17 -2.69 38.20 15.96
C ALA A 17 -1.64 39.09 16.67
N PRO A 18 -1.73 39.29 18.00
CA PRO A 18 -0.61 39.75 18.84
C PRO A 18 0.08 38.60 19.61
N PRO A 19 1.24 38.83 20.27
CA PRO A 19 2.24 37.79 20.57
C PRO A 19 2.18 37.16 21.99
N LYS A 20 2.82 35.98 22.10
CA LYS A 20 3.37 35.19 23.26
C LYS A 20 2.91 35.50 24.70
N THR A 21 2.50 34.45 25.46
CA THR A 21 3.18 33.89 26.68
C THR A 21 2.43 32.71 27.35
N SER A 22 3.23 31.83 27.98
CA SER A 22 3.07 30.99 29.20
C SER A 22 2.30 29.63 29.27
N ASN A 23 3.06 28.62 29.74
CA ASN A 23 2.80 27.51 30.69
C ASN A 23 1.52 26.65 30.64
N GLY A 24 1.73 25.33 30.58
CA GLY A 24 1.01 24.36 31.43
C GLY A 24 0.39 23.15 30.73
N ASN A 25 0.94 21.96 31.02
CA ASN A 25 0.32 20.63 31.00
C ASN A 25 -0.56 20.22 29.81
N GLY A 26 -0.03 19.33 28.95
CA GLY A 26 -0.82 18.62 27.93
C GLY A 26 -0.14 17.35 27.46
N SER A 27 -0.67 16.22 27.93
CA SER A 27 -0.32 14.82 27.65
C SER A 27 0.27 14.52 26.27
N SER A 28 1.50 14.00 26.24
CA SER A 28 2.09 13.35 25.06
C SER A 28 1.57 11.92 24.95
N ASN A 29 0.69 11.64 23.98
CA ASN A 29 0.29 10.28 23.59
C ASN A 29 1.47 9.56 22.93
N GLY A 30 2.38 9.02 23.75
CA GLY A 30 3.31 7.97 23.35
C GLY A 30 2.62 6.61 23.46
N ASN A 31 2.47 5.90 22.35
CA ASN A 31 2.08 4.49 22.35
C ASN A 31 3.21 3.67 23.00
N VAL A 32 3.16 3.50 24.33
CA VAL A 32 4.03 2.56 25.04
C VAL A 32 3.47 1.15 24.87
N VAL A 33 4.23 0.28 24.20
CA VAL A 33 3.87 -1.13 24.02
C VAL A 33 4.24 -1.88 25.31
N ALA A 34 3.24 -2.49 25.96
CA ALA A 34 3.48 -3.27 27.18
C ALA A 34 4.27 -4.57 26.89
N ALA A 35 5.15 -4.95 27.81
CA ALA A 35 6.01 -6.13 27.70
C ALA A 35 5.20 -7.45 27.73
N PHE A 36 5.55 -8.37 26.84
CA PHE A 36 4.88 -9.67 26.65
C PHE A 36 5.26 -10.68 27.75
N THR A 37 4.29 -11.05 28.60
CA THR A 37 4.38 -12.24 29.47
C THR A 37 3.61 -13.38 28.79
N GLY A 38 4.34 -14.41 28.33
CA GLY A 38 3.90 -15.38 27.32
C GLY A 38 2.67 -16.25 27.60
N LEU A 39 2.25 -17.00 26.56
CA LEU A 39 1.10 -17.91 26.60
C LEU A 39 1.40 -19.14 27.49
N LYS A 40 0.55 -19.39 28.50
CA LYS A 40 0.52 -20.66 29.20
C LYS A 40 -0.60 -21.54 28.63
N SER A 41 -0.23 -22.73 28.20
CA SER A 41 -1.12 -23.75 27.65
C SER A 41 -1.86 -24.48 28.77
N THR A 42 -3.18 -24.64 28.69
CA THR A 42 -3.94 -25.53 29.58
C THR A 42 -4.83 -26.46 28.76
N ALA A 43 -4.36 -27.69 28.58
CA ALA A 43 -5.21 -28.81 28.25
C ALA A 43 -5.76 -29.39 29.57
N GLN A 44 -7.08 -29.42 29.78
CA GLN A 44 -7.71 -30.43 30.65
C GLN A 44 -9.24 -30.48 30.53
N PHE A 45 -9.74 -31.73 30.48
CA PHE A 45 -11.12 -32.19 30.30
C PHE A 45 -12.05 -31.85 31.49
N PRO A 46 -13.39 -31.87 31.32
CA PRO A 46 -14.32 -31.45 32.36
C PRO A 46 -14.58 -32.60 33.34
N SER A 47 -14.53 -32.31 34.64
CA SER A 47 -15.12 -33.18 35.67
C SER A 47 -15.81 -32.32 36.72
N SER A 48 -17.04 -32.72 37.00
CA SER A 48 -17.99 -32.21 37.99
C SER A 48 -17.37 -31.91 39.36
N MET A 49 -17.73 -30.77 39.98
CA MET A 49 -18.36 -30.70 41.32
C MET A 49 -18.65 -29.24 41.73
N LYS A 50 -19.82 -29.00 42.34
CA LYS A 50 -20.16 -27.76 43.05
C LYS A 50 -19.54 -27.80 44.46
N ILE A 51 -19.09 -26.66 45.02
CA ILE A 51 -19.35 -26.20 46.41
C ILE A 51 -18.56 -24.92 46.76
N SER A 52 -19.31 -23.97 47.38
CA SER A 52 -18.99 -22.85 48.29
C SER A 52 -17.91 -21.81 47.92
N ASN A 53 -17.95 -20.68 48.65
CA ASN A 53 -17.22 -19.39 48.58
C ASN A 53 -15.74 -19.34 48.12
N ALA A 54 -15.11 -20.44 47.72
CA ALA A 54 -13.85 -20.48 46.98
C ALA A 54 -14.02 -20.15 45.47
N GLY A 55 -15.26 -20.13 44.95
CA GLY A 55 -15.54 -19.77 43.55
C GLY A 55 -15.12 -18.35 43.18
N ALA A 56 -15.25 -17.39 44.11
CA ALA A 56 -14.89 -15.99 43.91
C ALA A 56 -13.35 -15.76 43.91
N GLU A 57 -12.57 -16.68 44.46
CA GLU A 57 -11.10 -16.61 44.44
C GLU A 57 -10.53 -17.22 43.14
N TRP A 58 -11.18 -18.27 42.63
CA TRP A 58 -10.87 -18.88 41.34
C TRP A 58 -11.20 -17.94 40.17
N GLU A 59 -12.34 -17.24 40.20
CA GLU A 59 -12.70 -16.23 39.18
C GLU A 59 -11.71 -15.06 39.10
N ARG A 60 -11.09 -14.68 40.23
CA ARG A 60 -10.03 -13.65 40.25
C ARG A 60 -8.69 -14.13 39.71
N LYS A 61 -8.42 -15.44 39.72
CA LYS A 61 -7.22 -16.06 39.13
C LYS A 61 -7.40 -16.44 37.66
N THR A 62 -8.64 -16.63 37.20
CA THR A 62 -8.94 -16.65 35.78
C THR A 62 -8.90 -15.22 35.27
N THR A 63 -7.71 -14.83 34.83
CA THR A 63 -7.47 -13.60 34.07
C THR A 63 -8.58 -13.46 33.04
N SER A 64 -9.39 -12.40 33.16
CA SER A 64 -10.35 -12.10 32.12
C SER A 64 -9.56 -11.88 30.84
N ASN A 65 -10.02 -12.42 29.72
CA ASN A 65 -9.58 -12.00 28.39
C ASN A 65 -10.03 -10.55 28.09
N GLY A 66 -10.03 -9.66 29.10
CA GLY A 66 -10.51 -8.28 29.08
C GLY A 66 -9.62 -7.31 28.33
N GLY A 67 -8.50 -7.77 27.79
CA GLY A 67 -7.81 -7.13 26.69
C GLY A 67 -7.86 -8.07 25.51
N ARG A 68 -8.54 -7.67 24.42
CA ARG A 68 -8.44 -8.36 23.13
C ARG A 68 -6.96 -8.50 22.80
N VAL A 69 -6.39 -9.69 23.02
CA VAL A 69 -4.95 -9.89 22.90
C VAL A 69 -4.60 -9.72 21.43
N ARG A 70 -4.12 -8.52 21.05
CA ARG A 70 -3.67 -8.18 19.68
C ARG A 70 -2.30 -8.83 19.36
N CYS A 71 -1.88 -9.85 20.11
CA CYS A 71 -0.61 -10.54 19.90
C CYS A 71 -0.64 -11.49 18.70
N MET A 72 -1.83 -11.81 18.17
CA MET A 72 -2.01 -12.60 16.96
C MET A 72 -2.85 -11.80 15.97
N GLN A 73 -2.25 -11.42 14.85
CA GLN A 73 -2.93 -10.82 13.72
C GLN A 73 -3.18 -11.89 12.67
N VAL A 74 -4.36 -11.86 12.05
CA VAL A 74 -4.70 -12.74 10.94
C VAL A 74 -4.41 -12.01 9.64
N TRP A 75 -3.69 -12.65 8.73
CA TRP A 75 -3.40 -12.08 7.41
C TRP A 75 -4.71 -11.87 6.63
N PRO A 76 -4.95 -10.68 6.03
CA PRO A 76 -6.18 -10.41 5.28
C PRO A 76 -6.31 -11.33 4.05
N PRO A 77 -7.36 -12.17 3.98
CA PRO A 77 -7.54 -13.12 2.87
C PRO A 77 -8.27 -12.51 1.66
N TYR A 78 -8.94 -11.37 1.84
CA TYR A 78 -9.74 -10.70 0.79
C TYR A 78 -9.18 -9.32 0.49
N ASN A 79 -9.38 -8.84 -0.74
CA ASN A 79 -9.00 -7.49 -1.21
C ASN A 79 -7.53 -7.11 -0.97
N ASN A 80 -6.64 -8.11 -0.96
CA ASN A 80 -5.20 -7.93 -0.77
C ASN A 80 -4.39 -8.53 -1.94
N PRO A 81 -4.72 -8.25 -3.22
CA PRO A 81 -3.99 -8.79 -4.36
C PRO A 81 -2.56 -8.25 -4.40
N LYS A 82 -1.65 -9.09 -4.91
CA LYS A 82 -0.21 -8.81 -5.04
C LYS A 82 0.18 -8.79 -6.51
N PHE A 83 1.24 -8.05 -6.78
CA PHE A 83 1.74 -7.75 -8.13
C PHE A 83 3.25 -8.00 -8.19
N GLU A 84 3.67 -9.16 -7.67
CA GLU A 84 5.07 -9.57 -7.60
C GLU A 84 5.94 -8.61 -6.77
N THR A 85 7.19 -8.38 -7.19
CA THR A 85 8.23 -7.64 -6.48
C THR A 85 7.75 -6.25 -6.02
N LEU A 86 8.12 -5.87 -4.79
CA LEU A 86 7.74 -4.63 -4.09
C LEU A 86 6.25 -4.50 -3.71
N SER A 87 5.35 -5.40 -4.16
CA SER A 87 3.90 -5.24 -3.93
C SER A 87 3.42 -5.54 -2.50
N TYR A 88 4.30 -6.07 -1.64
CA TYR A 88 4.06 -6.24 -0.20
C TYR A 88 4.44 -5.00 0.62
N LEU A 89 5.21 -4.09 0.06
CA LEU A 89 5.57 -2.83 0.70
C LEU A 89 4.38 -1.86 0.68
N PRO A 90 4.42 -0.81 1.52
CA PRO A 90 3.54 0.34 1.34
C PRO A 90 3.64 0.91 -0.09
N ARG A 91 2.60 1.61 -0.54
CA ARG A 91 2.61 2.27 -1.85
C ARG A 91 3.85 3.17 -1.96
N LEU A 92 4.65 2.94 -2.99
CA LEU A 92 5.88 3.69 -3.21
C LEU A 92 5.54 5.15 -3.53
N THR A 93 6.29 6.07 -2.92
CA THR A 93 6.21 7.49 -3.26
C THR A 93 6.87 7.74 -4.62
N GLN A 94 6.57 8.88 -5.24
CA GLN A 94 7.19 9.25 -6.52
C GLN A 94 8.72 9.27 -6.46
N GLU A 95 9.29 9.73 -5.34
CA GLU A 95 10.74 9.72 -5.10
C GLU A 95 11.31 8.31 -5.00
N GLN A 96 10.58 7.37 -4.40
CA GLN A 96 11.00 5.97 -4.33
C GLN A 96 10.92 5.31 -5.71
N LEU A 97 9.85 5.59 -6.48
CA LEU A 97 9.72 5.12 -7.85
C LEU A 97 10.87 5.63 -8.74
N LEU A 98 11.27 6.90 -8.60
CA LEU A 98 12.45 7.44 -9.29
C LEU A 98 13.69 6.62 -8.97
N LYS A 99 13.95 6.30 -7.70
CA LYS A 99 15.12 5.53 -7.28
C LYS A 99 15.14 4.11 -7.87
N GLU A 100 13.98 3.46 -7.98
CA GLU A 100 13.88 2.14 -8.62
C GLU A 100 14.17 2.22 -10.13
N VAL A 101 13.69 3.26 -10.80
CA VAL A 101 14.01 3.51 -12.22
C VAL A 101 15.49 3.87 -12.39
N GLU A 102 16.06 4.71 -11.52
CA GLU A 102 17.50 5.01 -11.54
C GLU A 102 18.34 3.74 -11.32
N TYR A 103 17.90 2.83 -10.45
CA TYR A 103 18.56 1.53 -10.29
C TYR A 103 18.55 0.74 -11.61
N LEU A 104 17.42 0.68 -12.31
CA LEU A 104 17.30 0.06 -13.62
C LEU A 104 18.31 0.70 -14.62
N LEU A 105 18.37 2.03 -14.68
CA LEU A 105 19.26 2.76 -15.59
C LEU A 105 20.75 2.60 -15.25
N ARG A 106 21.11 2.55 -13.96
CA ARG A 106 22.49 2.29 -13.51
C ARG A 106 22.98 0.91 -13.96
N ASN A 107 22.08 -0.08 -13.98
CA ASN A 107 22.39 -1.43 -14.47
C ASN A 107 22.37 -1.56 -16.00
N LYS A 108 22.17 -0.45 -16.74
CA LYS A 108 22.10 -0.43 -18.21
C LYS A 108 20.95 -1.28 -18.78
N TRP A 109 19.89 -1.47 -18.00
CA TRP A 109 18.68 -2.11 -18.49
C TRP A 109 17.79 -1.11 -19.21
N VAL A 110 16.97 -1.59 -20.13
CA VAL A 110 16.05 -0.75 -20.91
C VAL A 110 14.68 -0.74 -20.24
N PRO A 111 14.18 0.42 -19.76
CA PRO A 111 12.88 0.48 -19.13
C PRO A 111 11.75 0.39 -20.17
N CYS A 112 10.65 -0.23 -19.80
CA CYS A 112 9.42 -0.30 -20.58
C CYS A 112 8.22 -0.26 -19.63
N LEU A 113 7.10 0.26 -20.12
CA LEU A 113 5.84 0.28 -19.38
C LEU A 113 4.89 -0.75 -19.97
N GLU A 114 4.13 -1.38 -19.09
CA GLU A 114 3.02 -2.24 -19.47
C GLU A 114 1.80 -1.91 -18.62
N PHE A 115 0.61 -2.07 -19.21
CA PHE A 115 -0.65 -1.81 -18.54
C PHE A 115 -1.69 -2.88 -18.85
N ASP A 116 -2.61 -3.09 -17.93
CA ASP A 116 -3.70 -4.06 -18.05
C ASP A 116 -4.89 -3.66 -17.17
N GLU A 117 -6.12 -3.91 -17.60
CA GLU A 117 -7.32 -3.56 -16.83
C GLU A 117 -7.64 -4.59 -15.74
N ASP A 118 -7.28 -5.85 -15.95
CA ASP A 118 -7.61 -6.96 -15.04
C ASP A 118 -6.57 -7.09 -13.91
N GLY A 119 -5.29 -7.02 -14.24
CA GLY A 119 -4.17 -7.13 -13.31
C GLY A 119 -4.00 -8.52 -12.67
N ILE A 120 -4.66 -9.57 -13.19
CA ILE A 120 -4.71 -10.90 -12.57
C ILE A 120 -4.39 -12.04 -13.54
N ILE A 121 -3.73 -13.07 -13.02
CA ILE A 121 -3.46 -14.31 -13.75
C ILE A 121 -4.72 -15.18 -13.79
N LYS A 122 -5.03 -15.75 -14.97
CA LYS A 122 -6.20 -16.60 -15.22
C LYS A 122 -5.76 -17.93 -15.87
N ARG A 123 -6.65 -18.93 -15.89
CA ARG A 123 -6.48 -20.20 -16.62
C ARG A 123 -7.74 -20.53 -17.40
N LYS A 124 -8.02 -19.72 -18.43
CA LYS A 124 -9.20 -19.81 -19.28
C LYS A 124 -8.96 -20.72 -20.49
N TYR A 125 -7.80 -20.61 -21.12
CA TYR A 125 -7.53 -21.27 -22.42
C TYR A 125 -6.64 -22.51 -22.32
N GLY A 126 -6.09 -22.80 -21.14
CA GLY A 126 -5.26 -23.98 -20.92
C GLY A 126 -4.98 -24.26 -19.45
N SER A 127 -4.69 -25.52 -19.14
CA SER A 127 -4.42 -25.99 -17.77
C SER A 127 -3.20 -26.92 -17.67
N THR A 128 -2.36 -26.98 -18.71
CA THR A 128 -1.09 -27.71 -18.66
C THR A 128 -0.09 -27.04 -17.70
N PRO A 129 0.88 -27.79 -17.16
CA PRO A 129 1.94 -27.22 -16.31
C PRO A 129 2.68 -26.09 -17.02
N GLY A 130 2.84 -24.94 -16.35
CA GLY A 130 3.51 -23.75 -16.90
C GLY A 130 2.64 -22.85 -17.79
N TYR A 131 1.40 -23.25 -18.09
CA TYR A 131 0.46 -22.42 -18.85
C TYR A 131 -0.45 -21.60 -17.93
N TYR A 132 -0.43 -20.29 -18.14
CA TYR A 132 -1.28 -19.30 -17.50
C TYR A 132 -1.60 -18.14 -18.46
N ASP A 133 -2.85 -17.66 -18.42
CA ASP A 133 -3.33 -16.47 -19.11
C ASP A 133 -3.11 -15.22 -18.24
N GLY A 134 -3.04 -14.03 -18.84
CA GLY A 134 -2.87 -12.76 -18.10
C GLY A 134 -1.45 -12.50 -17.59
N ARG A 135 -0.45 -13.29 -18.01
CA ARG A 135 0.98 -13.00 -17.75
C ARG A 135 1.46 -11.77 -18.53
N TYR A 136 1.08 -11.71 -19.80
CA TYR A 136 1.39 -10.60 -20.70
C TYR A 136 0.38 -9.48 -20.50
N TRP A 137 0.90 -8.27 -20.38
CA TRP A 137 0.13 -7.02 -20.33
C TRP A 137 0.36 -6.25 -21.64
N VAL A 138 -0.43 -5.22 -21.89
CA VAL A 138 -0.30 -4.42 -23.11
C VAL A 138 0.90 -3.47 -22.96
N MET A 139 1.78 -3.46 -23.95
CA MET A 139 2.93 -2.56 -23.98
C MET A 139 2.48 -1.11 -24.19
N TRP A 140 2.98 -0.20 -23.35
CA TRP A 140 2.81 1.24 -23.57
C TRP A 140 3.95 1.76 -24.44
N LYS A 141 3.61 2.25 -25.64
CA LYS A 141 4.57 2.70 -26.66
C LYS A 141 5.62 1.60 -26.96
N LEU A 142 6.90 1.89 -26.72
CA LEU A 142 8.03 0.99 -26.95
C LEU A 142 8.99 1.06 -25.75
N PRO A 143 9.88 0.05 -25.57
CA PRO A 143 10.98 0.16 -24.61
C PRO A 143 11.79 1.44 -24.87
N MET A 144 12.13 2.16 -23.81
CA MET A 144 12.73 3.49 -23.88
C MET A 144 14.24 3.39 -24.12
N PHE A 145 14.63 2.91 -25.30
CA PHE A 145 16.03 2.76 -25.69
C PHE A 145 16.78 4.09 -25.62
N GLY A 146 17.96 4.06 -24.98
CA GLY A 146 18.79 5.26 -24.81
C GLY A 146 18.28 6.25 -23.75
N CYS A 147 17.23 5.91 -22.99
CA CYS A 147 16.78 6.72 -21.86
C CYS A 147 17.88 6.83 -20.79
N THR A 148 18.17 8.06 -20.36
CA THR A 148 19.15 8.34 -19.28
C THR A 148 18.51 8.95 -18.05
N GLU A 149 17.28 9.47 -18.17
CA GLU A 149 16.61 10.24 -17.12
C GLU A 149 15.38 9.49 -16.60
N ALA A 150 15.37 9.18 -15.30
CA ALA A 150 14.25 8.49 -14.66
C ALA A 150 12.94 9.29 -14.70
N SER A 151 13.03 10.62 -14.75
CA SER A 151 11.89 11.52 -14.89
C SER A 151 11.11 11.30 -16.20
N GLN A 152 11.79 10.93 -17.29
CA GLN A 152 11.13 10.61 -18.56
C GLN A 152 10.22 9.38 -18.41
N VAL A 153 10.69 8.35 -17.71
CA VAL A 153 9.91 7.13 -17.45
C VAL A 153 8.67 7.46 -16.62
N LEU A 154 8.79 8.30 -15.59
CA LEU A 154 7.64 8.72 -14.79
C LEU A 154 6.65 9.60 -15.55
N ASN A 155 7.12 10.45 -16.46
CA ASN A 155 6.23 11.23 -17.32
C ASN A 155 5.36 10.29 -18.18
N GLU A 156 5.97 9.24 -18.74
CA GLU A 156 5.24 8.21 -19.49
C GLU A 156 4.24 7.44 -18.62
N VAL A 157 4.58 7.15 -17.35
CA VAL A 157 3.63 6.54 -16.39
C VAL A 157 2.42 7.45 -16.19
N ASN A 158 2.65 8.75 -16.02
CA ASN A 158 1.58 9.73 -15.84
C ASN A 158 0.71 9.89 -17.10
N GLU A 159 1.31 9.87 -18.29
CA GLU A 159 0.59 9.87 -19.56
C GLU A 159 -0.28 8.62 -19.71
N CYS A 160 0.27 7.44 -19.39
CA CYS A 160 -0.45 6.17 -19.44
C CYS A 160 -1.62 6.15 -18.45
N ALA A 161 -1.39 6.59 -17.20
CA ALA A 161 -2.45 6.68 -16.18
C ALA A 161 -3.55 7.68 -16.57
N LYS A 162 -3.20 8.77 -17.25
CA LYS A 162 -4.17 9.73 -17.77
C LYS A 162 -5.01 9.15 -18.91
N ALA A 163 -4.40 8.38 -19.80
CA ALA A 163 -5.09 7.72 -20.91
C ALA A 163 -5.97 6.55 -20.44
N TYR A 164 -5.48 5.78 -19.47
CA TYR A 164 -6.10 4.57 -18.95
C TYR A 164 -6.23 4.62 -17.42
N PRO A 165 -7.15 5.44 -16.87
CA PRO A 165 -7.26 5.68 -15.43
C PRO A 165 -7.72 4.47 -14.62
N LYS A 166 -8.26 3.45 -15.30
CA LYS A 166 -8.72 2.20 -14.68
C LYS A 166 -7.72 1.05 -14.81
N ALA A 167 -6.57 1.27 -15.46
CA ALA A 167 -5.59 0.23 -15.69
C ALA A 167 -4.59 0.13 -14.53
N PHE A 168 -4.11 -1.08 -14.28
CA PHE A 168 -2.86 -1.30 -13.58
C PHE A 168 -1.71 -0.93 -14.51
N ILE A 169 -0.67 -0.32 -13.97
CA ILE A 169 0.54 0.01 -14.74
C ILE A 169 1.74 -0.50 -13.97
N ARG A 170 2.63 -1.21 -14.67
CA ARG A 170 3.91 -1.67 -14.15
C ARG A 170 5.06 -1.16 -15.01
N VAL A 171 6.20 -0.95 -14.37
CA VAL A 171 7.47 -0.70 -15.05
C VAL A 171 8.26 -2.00 -15.05
N ILE A 172 8.81 -2.32 -16.21
CA ILE A 172 9.66 -3.48 -16.43
C ILE A 172 11.00 -3.02 -16.99
N GLY A 173 12.04 -3.86 -16.85
CA GLY A 173 13.37 -3.58 -17.38
C GLY A 173 14.00 -4.80 -18.02
N PHE A 174 14.54 -4.61 -19.23
CA PHE A 174 15.17 -5.66 -20.01
C PHE A 174 16.69 -5.54 -19.99
N ASP A 175 17.35 -6.68 -19.80
CA ASP A 175 18.78 -6.84 -20.02
C ASP A 175 18.98 -7.50 -21.38
N ASN A 176 19.55 -6.75 -22.33
CA ASN A 176 19.79 -7.24 -23.69
C ASN A 176 20.97 -8.22 -23.77
N VAL A 177 21.90 -8.18 -22.82
CA VAL A 177 23.05 -9.11 -22.77
C VAL A 177 22.56 -10.48 -22.31
N ARG A 178 21.77 -10.51 -21.24
CA ARG A 178 21.20 -11.76 -20.70
C ARG A 178 19.93 -12.22 -21.42
N GLN A 179 19.32 -11.36 -22.24
CA GLN A 179 18.06 -11.58 -22.96
C GLN A 179 16.89 -11.92 -22.03
N VAL A 180 16.80 -11.24 -20.89
CA VAL A 180 15.76 -11.48 -19.89
C VAL A 180 15.21 -10.18 -19.32
N GLN A 181 13.96 -10.23 -18.91
CA GLN A 181 13.39 -9.20 -18.05
C GLN A 181 13.96 -9.36 -16.64
N CYS A 182 14.65 -8.33 -16.16
CA CYS A 182 15.38 -8.35 -14.89
C CYS A 182 14.61 -7.69 -13.74
N ILE A 183 13.63 -6.86 -14.05
CA ILE A 183 12.84 -6.13 -13.06
C ILE A 183 11.40 -5.97 -13.54
N SER A 184 10.48 -6.00 -12.58
CA SER A 184 9.04 -5.79 -12.76
C SER A 184 8.46 -5.31 -11.44
N PHE A 185 7.86 -4.12 -11.41
CA PHE A 185 7.18 -3.62 -10.22
C PHE A 185 5.99 -2.74 -10.61
N ILE A 186 4.94 -2.79 -9.79
CA ILE A 186 3.73 -2.01 -9.98
C ILE A 186 3.98 -0.53 -9.64
N VAL A 187 3.50 0.38 -10.49
CA VAL A 187 3.66 1.84 -10.31
C VAL A 187 2.33 2.56 -10.17
N HIS A 188 1.26 2.03 -10.77
CA HIS A 188 -0.09 2.57 -10.65
C HIS A 188 -1.09 1.43 -10.41
N LYS A 189 -2.04 1.69 -9.52
CA LYS A 189 -3.19 0.82 -9.26
C LYS A 189 -4.45 1.69 -9.36
N PRO A 190 -5.48 1.23 -10.09
CA PRO A 190 -6.74 1.96 -10.15
C PRO A 190 -7.37 2.04 -8.77
N GLU A 191 -8.07 3.14 -8.50
CA GLU A 191 -8.90 3.26 -7.31
C GLU A 191 -10.18 2.44 -7.53
N TYR A 192 -10.41 1.46 -6.67
CA TYR A 192 -11.71 0.79 -6.58
C TYR A 192 -12.61 1.68 -5.72
N ASN A 193 -13.62 2.29 -6.33
CA ASN A 193 -14.72 2.95 -5.62
C ASN A 193 -15.58 1.94 -4.87
#